data_AF-A0A6N7CD94-F1
#
_entry.id   AF-A0A6N7CD94-F1
#
_cell.length_a   1.000
_cell.length_b   1.000
_cell.length_c   1.000
_cell.angle_alpha   90.00
_cell.angle_beta   90.00
_cell.angle_gamma   90.00
#
_symmetry.space_group_name_H-M   'P 1'
#
loop_
_entity.id
_entity.type
_entity.pdbx_description
1 polymer ?
#
loop_
_entity_poly.entity_id
_entity_poly.type
_entity_poly.pdbx_seq_one_letter_code
_entity_poly.pdbx_strand_id
1 'polypeptide(L)' 'MTVHTLVRSTGRRGWTVQSDLCEHTFAAAVASQAQAVAFAETNGWIVGERTWCPMCAAAHTSRRTA' A
#
# COMPACT_ATOMS: atom_id res chain seq x y z
N MET A 1 1.14 -1.96 16.13
CA MET A 1 0.37 -1.46 14.97
C MET A 1 0.54 -2.46 13.85
N THR A 2 -0.51 -3.21 13.54
CA THR A 2 -0.45 -4.34 12.60
C THR A 2 -0.93 -3.83 11.25
N VAL A 3 -0.02 -3.64 10.29
CA VAL A 3 -0.40 -3.32 8.90
C VAL A 3 -1.03 -4.59 8.32
N HIS A 4 -2.37 -4.65 8.31
CA HIS A 4 -3.15 -5.82 7.90
C HIS A 4 -3.04 -6.14 6.39
N THR A 5 -2.50 -5.22 5.60
CA THR A 5 -2.52 -5.23 4.12
C THR A 5 -1.22 -5.65 3.45
N LEU A 6 -0.18 -5.99 4.24
CA LEU A 6 1.08 -6.49 3.72
C LEU A 6 1.10 -8.01 3.76
N VAL A 7 0.68 -8.64 2.65
CA VAL A 7 0.71 -10.10 2.51
C VAL A 7 2.03 -10.51 1.88
N ARG A 8 2.79 -11.36 2.56
CA ARG A 8 4.00 -11.97 1.99
C ARG A 8 3.58 -12.86 0.82
N SER A 9 4.12 -12.61 -0.37
CA SER A 9 3.85 -13.46 -1.53
C SER A 9 4.42 -14.86 -1.27
N THR A 10 3.59 -15.89 -1.37
CA THR A 10 3.97 -17.29 -1.11
C THR A 10 4.81 -17.91 -2.23
N GLY A 11 4.93 -17.24 -3.39
CA GLY A 11 5.65 -17.76 -4.57
C GLY A 11 6.80 -16.90 -5.10
N ARG A 12 6.91 -15.62 -4.71
CA ARG A 12 8.01 -14.72 -5.08
C ARG A 12 8.60 -14.09 -3.82
N ARG A 13 9.92 -13.88 -3.77
CA ARG A 13 10.61 -13.16 -2.68
C ARG A 13 10.19 -11.69 -2.67
N GLY A 14 8.99 -11.40 -2.20
CA GLY A 14 8.40 -10.07 -2.23
C GLY A 14 7.15 -9.95 -1.36
N TRP A 15 6.67 -8.72 -1.29
CA TRP A 15 5.53 -8.29 -0.50
C TRP A 15 4.46 -7.75 -1.43
N THR A 16 3.20 -8.07 -1.14
CA THR A 16 2.07 -7.43 -1.82
C THR A 16 1.43 -6.44 -0.86
N VAL A 17 1.30 -5.20 -1.31
CA VAL A 17 0.57 -4.13 -0.64
C VAL A 17 -0.82 -4.07 -1.26
N GLN A 18 -1.87 -4.15 -0.45
CA GLN A 18 -3.25 -4.03 -0.91
C GLN A 18 -3.89 -2.75 -0.37
N SER A 19 -4.74 -2.12 -1.18
CA SER A 19 -5.54 -0.97 -0.75
C SER A 19 -6.70 -1.42 0.14
N ASP A 20 -7.00 -0.70 1.21
CA ASP A 20 -8.15 -0.97 2.09
C ASP A 20 -9.49 -0.59 1.45
N LEU A 21 -9.47 0.26 0.41
CA LEU A 21 -10.68 0.82 -0.20
C LEU A 21 -11.02 0.20 -1.56
N CYS A 22 -10.10 -0.54 -2.17
CA CYS A 22 -10.30 -1.17 -3.47
C CYS A 22 -9.42 -2.40 -3.61
N GLU A 23 -9.71 -3.26 -4.60
CA GLU A 23 -8.95 -4.49 -4.86
C GLU A 23 -7.57 -4.24 -5.50
N HIS A 24 -7.13 -2.98 -5.58
CA HIS A 24 -5.86 -2.63 -6.18
C HIS A 24 -4.70 -3.13 -5.32
N THR A 25 -3.75 -3.81 -5.96
CA THR A 25 -2.60 -4.40 -5.30
C THR A 25 -1.31 -3.97 -5.98
N PHE A 26 -0.24 -3.89 -5.21
CA PHE A 26 1.08 -3.55 -5.66
C PHE A 26 2.09 -4.58 -5.15
N ALA A 27 2.87 -5.18 -6.06
CA ALA A 27 3.86 -6.19 -5.71
C ALA A 27 5.27 -5.56 -5.60
N ALA A 28 5.82 -5.53 -4.38
CA ALA A 28 7.18 -5.09 -4.08
C ALA A 28 8.13 -6.30 -4.02
N ALA A 29 9.08 -6.40 -4.95
CA ALA A 29 10.10 -7.45 -4.96
C ALA A 29 11.27 -7.11 -4.01
N VAL A 30 10.95 -6.84 -2.74
CA VAL A 30 11.91 -6.42 -1.70
C VAL A 30 11.99 -7.43 -0.57
N ALA A 31 13.11 -7.42 0.15
CA ALA A 31 13.43 -8.45 1.13
C ALA A 31 12.66 -8.27 2.46
N SER A 32 12.38 -7.03 2.87
CA SER A 32 11.75 -6.73 4.16
C SER A 32 10.43 -5.97 4.02
N GLN A 33 9.59 -6.09 5.05
CA GLN A 33 8.32 -5.37 5.14
C GLN A 33 8.54 -3.86 5.15
N ALA A 34 9.55 -3.38 5.90
CA ALA A 34 9.89 -1.96 5.96
C ALA A 34 10.31 -1.41 4.58
N GLN A 35 11.05 -2.19 3.79
CA GLN A 35 11.36 -1.82 2.40
C GLN A 35 10.11 -1.79 1.53
N ALA A 36 9.14 -2.69 1.75
CA ALA A 36 7.89 -2.70 0.99
C ALA A 36 7.04 -1.46 1.30
N VAL A 37 6.99 -1.05 2.56
CA VAL A 37 6.35 0.20 3.00
C VAL A 37 7.02 1.41 2.33
N ALA A 38 8.33 1.56 2.49
CA ALA A 38 9.07 2.69 1.90
C ALA A 38 8.95 2.73 0.37
N PHE A 39 8.94 1.56 -0.28
CA PHE A 39 8.71 1.46 -1.72
C PHE A 39 7.30 1.90 -2.11
N ALA A 40 6.27 1.45 -1.39
CA ALA A 40 4.89 1.84 -1.63
C ALA A 40 4.69 3.36 -1.43
N GLU A 41 5.23 3.92 -0.34
CA GLU A 41 5.22 5.36 -0.06
C GLU A 41 5.88 6.17 -1.19
N THR A 42 7.04 5.72 -1.68
CA THR A 42 7.74 6.34 -2.83
C THR A 42 6.89 6.33 -4.10
N ASN A 43 6.04 5.32 -4.27
CA ASN A 43 5.11 5.21 -5.41
C ASN A 43 3.76 5.91 -5.16
N GLY A 44 3.67 6.75 -4.11
CA GLY A 44 2.49 7.55 -3.82
C GLY A 44 1.36 6.81 -3.11
N TRP A 45 1.64 5.62 -2.56
CA TRP A 45 0.70 4.97 -1.65
C TRP A 45 0.78 5.61 -0.27
N ILE A 46 -0.35 5.77 0.39
CA ILE A 46 -0.39 6.11 1.81
C ILE A 46 -0.36 4.78 2.55
N VAL A 47 0.63 4.57 3.42
CA VAL A 47 0.79 3.35 4.21
C VAL A 47 0.91 3.74 5.68
N GLY A 48 0.15 3.08 6.56
CA GLY A 48 0.08 3.45 7.97
C GLY A 48 -1.08 2.73 8.67
N GLU A 49 -1.92 3.48 9.40
CA GLU A 49 -3.14 2.94 10.00
C GLU A 49 -4.17 2.47 8.95
N ARG A 50 -4.17 3.13 7.79
CA ARG A 50 -4.89 2.72 6.58
C ARG A 50 -3.95 2.75 5.39
N THR A 51 -4.08 1.77 4.50
CA THR A 51 -3.31 1.67 3.26
C THR A 51 -4.19 2.04 2.09
N TRP A 52 -3.86 3.11 1.36
CA TRP A 52 -4.63 3.56 0.20
C TRP A 52 -3.75 3.61 -1.05
N CYS A 53 -4.31 3.14 -2.17
CA CYS A 53 -3.68 3.36 -3.47
C CYS A 53 -3.73 4.85 -3.87
N PRO A 54 -2.85 5.30 -4.78
CA PRO A 54 -2.76 6.72 -5.16
C PRO A 54 -4.09 7.30 -5.63
N MET A 55 -4.91 6.53 -6.35
CA MET A 55 -6.22 6.99 -6.80
C MET A 55 -7.23 7.14 -5.66
N CYS A 56 -7.28 6.20 -4.73
CA CYS A 56 -8.15 6.30 -3.55
C CYS A 56 -7.72 7.46 -2.64
N ALA A 57 -6.41 7.66 -2.48
CA ALA A 57 -5.85 8.79 -1.74
C ALA A 57 -6.23 10.13 -2.39
N ALA A 58 -6.05 10.26 -3.71
CA ALA A 58 -6.43 11.46 -4.45
C ALA A 58 -7.93 11.74 -4.36
N ALA A 59 -8.78 10.72 -4.56
CA ALA A 59 -10.22 10.86 -4.46
C ALA A 59 -10.68 11.29 -3.05
N HIS A 60 -10.00 10.81 -2.01
CA HIS A 60 -10.29 11.21 -0.64
C HIS A 60 -9.89 12.67 -0.37
N THR A 61 -8.70 13.09 -0.82
CA THR A 61 -8.25 14.47 -0.68
C THR A 61 -9.18 15.45 -1.42
N SER A 62 -9.56 15.14 -2.66
CA SER A 62 -10.47 15.98 -3.43
C SER A 62 -11.84 16.16 -2.77
N ARG A 63 -12.36 15.14 -2.06
CA ARG A 63 -13.62 15.25 -1.29
C ARG A 63 -13.50 16.10 -0.03
N ARG A 64 -12.30 16.29 0.53
CA ARG A 64 -12.10 17.16 1.71
C ARG A 64 -11.97 18.64 1.33
N THR A 65 -11.67 18.94 0.07
CA THR A 65 -11.50 20.31 -0.43
C THR A 65 -12.74 20.85 -1.15
N ALA A 66 -13.72 19.97 -1.43
CA ALA A 66 -14.99 20.33 -2.06
C ALA A 66 -16.07 20.74 -1.05
#